data_AF-A0A924D976-F1
#
_entry.id   AF-A0A924D976-F1
#
_cell.length_a   1.000
_cell.length_b   1.000
_cell.length_c   1.000
_cell.angle_alpha   90.00
_cell.angle_beta   90.00
_cell.angle_gamma   90.00
#
_symmetry.space_group_name_H-M   'P 1'
#
loop_
_entity.id
_entity.type
_entity.pdbx_description
1 polymer ?
#
loop_
_entity_poly.entity_id
_entity_poly.type
_entity_poly.pdbx_seq_one_letter_code
_entity_poly.pdbx_strand_id
1 'polypeptide(L)'
;MNNGALENGNACLWATYRNDPQGFAGEVLGSHWWSAQKDVATTLCESRRVAVKAANGVGKTYLAADLLLWFLYTHEPSVVLTTAPTWRQVESLLWEEVRRRHRRACVFAERNGTPALPGKLLQTQLKLSEGHFAMGLSTDEPVRFQGFHAENLLIIL
;
A
#
# COMPACT_ATOMS: atom_id res chain seq x y z
N MET A 1 -24.95 -5.07 -22.58
CA MET A 1 -24.77 -5.06 -21.11
C MET A 1 -23.42 -4.43 -20.84
N ASN A 2 -23.40 -3.12 -20.56
CA ASN A 2 -22.17 -2.33 -20.43
C ASN A 2 -21.71 -2.34 -18.97
N ASN A 3 -20.65 -3.10 -18.67
CA ASN A 3 -19.99 -3.13 -17.36
C ASN A 3 -18.94 -2.01 -17.17
N GLY A 4 -18.87 -1.01 -18.05
CA GLY A 4 -17.81 0.02 -18.01
C GLY A 4 -18.06 1.22 -17.08
N ALA A 5 -19.22 1.32 -16.43
CA ALA A 5 -19.60 2.52 -15.67
C ALA A 5 -19.27 2.46 -14.16
N LEU A 6 -18.91 1.29 -13.62
CA LEU A 6 -18.62 1.12 -12.18
C LEU A 6 -17.13 1.19 -11.84
N GLU A 7 -16.24 1.26 -12.83
CA GLU A 7 -14.79 1.28 -12.60
C GLU A 7 -14.24 2.70 -12.35
N ASN A 8 -14.95 3.76 -12.80
CA ASN A 8 -14.44 5.15 -12.73
C ASN A 8 -14.88 5.94 -11.48
N GLY A 9 -15.83 5.44 -10.68
CA GLY A 9 -16.32 6.16 -9.50
C GLY A 9 -15.41 6.06 -8.26
N ASN A 10 -14.62 4.98 -8.16
CA ASN A 10 -13.88 4.67 -6.94
C ASN A 10 -12.45 5.26 -6.92
N ALA A 11 -11.83 5.49 -8.09
CA ALA A 11 -10.55 6.20 -8.18
C ALA A 11 -10.62 7.60 -7.55
N CYS A 12 -11.78 8.26 -7.63
CA CYS A 12 -12.06 9.54 -6.98
C CYS A 12 -12.24 9.40 -5.46
N LEU A 13 -12.77 8.27 -4.98
CA LEU A 13 -13.19 8.11 -3.58
C LEU A 13 -12.00 8.13 -2.62
N TRP A 14 -10.92 7.41 -2.94
CA TRP A 14 -9.78 7.30 -2.03
C TRP A 14 -8.80 8.47 -2.16
N ALA A 15 -8.80 9.19 -3.29
CA ALA A 15 -7.93 10.34 -3.51
C ALA A 15 -8.09 11.45 -2.44
N THR A 16 -9.24 11.52 -1.76
CA THR A 16 -9.47 12.44 -0.64
C THR A 16 -8.54 12.17 0.55
N TYR A 17 -8.10 10.92 0.74
CA TYR A 17 -7.16 10.53 1.78
C TYR A 17 -5.68 10.69 1.39
N ARG A 18 -5.39 11.32 0.24
CA ARG A 18 -4.01 11.50 -0.24
C ARG A 18 -3.07 12.14 0.78
N ASN A 19 -3.59 13.06 1.60
CA ASN A 19 -2.85 13.72 2.68
C ASN A 19 -3.30 13.24 4.07
N ASP A 20 -4.12 12.19 4.13
CA ASP A 20 -4.64 11.62 5.37
C ASP A 20 -4.49 10.08 5.40
N PRO A 21 -3.25 9.58 5.57
CA PRO A 21 -3.01 8.14 5.69
C PRO A 21 -3.72 7.53 6.90
N GLN A 22 -3.97 8.32 7.95
CA GLN A 22 -4.60 7.82 9.17
C GLN A 22 -6.10 7.60 8.97
N GLY A 23 -6.78 8.53 8.30
CA GLY A 23 -8.16 8.39 7.86
C GLY A 23 -8.32 7.17 6.95
N PHE A 24 -7.46 7.01 5.94
CA PHE A 24 -7.49 5.83 5.07
C PHE A 24 -7.32 4.53 5.87
N ALA A 25 -6.37 4.50 6.80
CA ALA A 25 -6.15 3.34 7.65
C ALA A 25 -7.40 2.98 8.46
N GLY A 26 -8.03 3.95 9.12
CA GLY A 26 -9.21 3.70 9.95
C GLY A 26 -10.46 3.34 9.13
N GLU A 27 -10.76 4.17 8.13
CA GLU A 27 -12.06 4.18 7.44
C GLU A 27 -12.10 3.25 6.22
N VAL A 28 -10.95 2.93 5.63
CA VAL A 28 -10.87 2.03 4.46
C VAL A 28 -10.28 0.68 4.85
N LEU A 29 -9.20 0.67 5.62
CA LEU A 29 -8.49 -0.56 5.97
C LEU A 29 -8.98 -1.21 7.29
N GLY A 30 -9.79 -0.52 8.10
CA GLY A 30 -10.18 -0.97 9.44
C GLY A 30 -8.97 -1.14 10.37
N SER A 31 -7.91 -0.37 10.14
CA SER A 31 -6.66 -0.36 10.91
C SER A 31 -6.70 0.60 12.08
N HIS A 32 -5.95 0.24 13.12
CA HIS A 32 -5.72 1.11 14.26
C HIS A 32 -4.21 1.21 14.49
N TRP A 33 -3.69 2.43 14.41
CA TRP A 33 -2.27 2.72 14.61
C TRP A 33 -2.04 3.39 15.96
N TRP A 34 -0.92 3.05 16.60
CA TRP A 34 -0.45 3.78 17.78
C TRP A 34 0.34 5.03 17.38
N SER A 35 0.67 5.88 18.36
CA SER A 35 1.28 7.21 18.11
C SER A 35 2.48 7.17 17.19
N ALA A 36 3.47 6.31 17.44
CA ALA A 36 4.67 6.26 16.61
C ALA A 36 4.40 5.83 15.16
N GLN A 37 3.41 4.97 14.92
CA GLN A 37 3.00 4.60 13.55
C GLN A 37 2.35 5.78 12.82
N LYS A 38 1.54 6.56 13.55
CA LYS A 38 0.94 7.80 13.04
C LYS A 38 2.01 8.84 12.70
N ASP A 39 3.01 9.01 13.57
CA ASP A 39 4.11 9.94 13.33
C ASP A 39 4.89 9.60 12.06
N VAL A 40 5.15 8.30 11.82
CA VAL A 40 5.78 7.84 10.58
C VAL A 40 4.92 8.17 9.36
N ALA A 41 3.61 7.91 9.43
CA ALA A 41 2.68 8.20 8.34
C ALA A 41 2.60 9.71 8.02
N THR A 42 2.55 10.55 9.05
CA THR A 42 2.59 12.02 8.90
C THR A 42 3.91 12.46 8.28
N THR A 43 5.04 11.97 8.79
CA THR A 43 6.38 12.30 8.25
C THR A 43 6.50 11.91 6.78
N LEU A 44 5.89 10.79 6.37
CA LEU A 44 5.88 10.33 4.98
C LEU A 44 5.13 11.29 4.04
N CYS A 45 4.10 11.99 4.52
CA CYS A 45 3.39 13.01 3.73
C CYS A 45 4.24 14.26 3.51
N GLU A 46 5.12 14.58 4.45
CA GLU A 46 5.90 15.82 4.47
C GLU A 46 7.32 15.66 3.88
N SER A 47 7.82 14.43 3.82
CA SER A 47 9.22 14.14 3.49
C SER A 47 9.37 13.14 2.36
N ARG A 48 10.24 13.45 1.39
CA ARG A 48 10.58 12.55 0.28
C ARG A 48 11.26 11.25 0.73
N ARG A 49 11.95 11.27 1.87
CA ARG A 49 12.67 10.11 2.43
C ARG A 49 12.43 10.06 3.92
N VAL A 50 11.98 8.90 4.41
CA VAL A 50 11.76 8.64 5.83
C VAL A 50 12.57 7.43 6.24
N ALA A 51 13.42 7.59 7.25
CA ALA A 51 14.16 6.49 7.86
C ALA A 51 13.64 6.30 9.29
N VAL A 52 13.06 5.13 9.55
CA VAL A 52 12.47 4.81 10.85
C VAL A 52 13.38 3.85 11.59
N LYS A 53 13.91 4.28 12.74
CA LYS A 53 14.65 3.37 13.62
C LYS A 53 13.68 2.37 14.23
N ALA A 54 13.94 1.10 14.01
CA ALA A 54 12.94 0.06 14.16
C ALA A 54 13.37 -1.02 15.18
N ALA A 55 12.55 -1.27 16.23
CA ALA A 55 12.70 -2.41 17.16
C ALA A 55 11.85 -3.65 16.78
N ASN A 56 12.29 -4.88 17.06
CA ASN A 56 11.53 -6.10 16.71
C ASN A 56 10.14 -6.14 17.37
N GLY A 57 9.12 -6.64 16.65
CA GLY A 57 7.77 -6.87 17.20
C GLY A 57 6.82 -5.66 17.25
N VAL A 58 7.25 -4.46 16.88
CA VAL A 58 6.43 -3.22 17.01
C VAL A 58 5.44 -2.95 15.86
N GLY A 59 5.12 -3.97 15.05
CA GLY A 59 4.14 -3.83 13.96
C GLY A 59 4.63 -3.05 12.73
N LYS A 60 5.90 -3.19 12.33
CA LYS A 60 6.46 -2.52 11.15
C LYS A 60 5.86 -3.02 9.85
N THR A 61 5.80 -4.34 9.71
CA THR A 61 5.25 -4.98 8.52
C THR A 61 3.79 -4.62 8.34
N TYR A 62 3.05 -4.53 9.46
CA TYR A 62 1.68 -4.04 9.50
C TYR A 62 1.56 -2.62 8.95
N LEU A 63 2.35 -1.68 9.49
CA LEU A 63 2.35 -0.30 9.02
C LEU A 63 2.78 -0.21 7.54
N ALA A 64 3.84 -0.92 7.15
CA ALA A 64 4.36 -0.94 5.78
C ALA A 64 3.30 -1.45 4.78
N ALA A 65 2.56 -2.50 5.14
CA ALA A 65 1.49 -3.02 4.31
C ALA A 65 0.33 -2.03 4.19
N ASP A 66 -0.07 -1.38 5.28
CA ASP A 66 -1.13 -0.36 5.21
C ASP A 66 -0.70 0.87 4.42
N LEU A 67 0.53 1.38 4.61
CA LEU A 67 1.07 2.52 3.87
C LEU A 67 1.23 2.20 2.37
N LEU A 68 1.60 0.96 2.03
CA LEU A 68 1.61 0.50 0.64
C LEU A 68 0.22 0.59 0.01
N LEU A 69 -0.80 0.08 0.71
CA LEU A 69 -2.17 0.12 0.21
C LEU A 69 -2.66 1.57 0.11
N TRP A 70 -2.47 2.37 1.16
CA TRP A 70 -2.79 3.80 1.14
C TRP A 70 -2.16 4.51 -0.06
N PHE A 71 -0.85 4.40 -0.26
CA PHE A 71 -0.20 5.11 -1.34
C PHE A 71 -0.74 4.66 -2.70
N LEU A 72 -0.89 3.35 -2.90
CA LEU A 72 -1.41 2.78 -4.14
C LEU A 72 -2.81 3.35 -4.46
N TYR A 73 -3.77 3.26 -3.54
CA TYR A 73 -5.15 3.68 -3.82
C TYR A 73 -5.39 5.19 -3.80
N THR A 74 -4.50 5.99 -3.23
CA THR A 74 -4.69 7.45 -3.10
C THR A 74 -3.86 8.27 -4.10
N HIS A 75 -2.92 7.63 -4.80
CA HIS A 75 -2.05 8.29 -5.79
C HIS A 75 -2.19 7.58 -7.14
N GLU A 76 -3.03 8.10 -8.03
CA GLU A 76 -3.16 7.56 -9.39
C GLU A 76 -2.54 8.51 -10.42
N PRO A 77 -1.69 8.02 -11.34
CA PRO A 77 -1.06 6.68 -11.37
C PRO A 77 0.07 6.54 -10.33
N SER A 78 0.24 5.36 -9.73
CA SER A 78 1.38 5.08 -8.84
C SER A 78 2.02 3.71 -9.01
N VAL A 79 3.32 3.67 -8.71
CA VAL A 79 4.06 2.43 -8.53
C VAL A 79 4.56 2.36 -7.09
N VAL A 80 4.32 1.24 -6.42
CA VAL A 80 4.87 0.98 -5.09
C VAL A 80 5.80 -0.23 -5.14
N LEU A 81 7.05 -0.03 -4.74
CA LEU A 81 8.05 -1.09 -4.76
C LEU A 81 8.44 -1.44 -3.33
N THR A 82 8.54 -2.73 -3.05
CA THR A 82 9.00 -3.22 -1.75
C THR A 82 10.18 -4.14 -1.91
N THR A 83 11.09 -4.14 -0.93
CA THR A 83 12.19 -5.11 -0.88
C THR A 83 12.37 -5.68 0.51
N ALA A 84 13.12 -6.77 0.55
CA ALA A 84 13.70 -7.36 1.74
C ALA A 84 15.01 -8.06 1.34
N PRO A 85 15.88 -8.40 2.32
CA PRO A 85 17.16 -9.05 2.03
C PRO A 85 17.03 -10.38 1.26
N THR A 86 15.91 -11.08 1.38
CA THR A 86 15.67 -12.34 0.68
C THR A 86 14.28 -12.38 0.05
N TRP A 87 14.15 -13.11 -1.08
CA TRP A 87 12.84 -13.32 -1.73
C TRP A 87 11.82 -13.94 -0.79
N ARG A 88 12.26 -14.88 0.06
CA ARG A 88 11.42 -15.50 1.09
C ARG A 88 10.84 -14.45 2.04
N GLN A 89 11.63 -13.46 2.47
CA GLN A 89 11.13 -12.38 3.34
C GLN A 89 10.15 -11.45 2.63
N VAL A 90 10.40 -11.14 1.35
CA VAL A 90 9.45 -10.37 0.52
C VAL A 90 8.10 -11.07 0.52
N GLU A 91 8.09 -12.36 0.18
CA GLU A 91 6.89 -13.15 0.04
C GLU A 91 6.18 -13.44 1.38
N SER A 92 6.92 -13.98 2.35
CA SER A 92 6.36 -14.57 3.57
C SER A 92 6.29 -13.61 4.75
N LEU A 93 6.76 -12.38 4.62
CA LEU A 93 6.58 -11.36 5.68
C LEU A 93 5.74 -10.22 5.14
N LEU A 94 6.29 -9.42 4.23
CA LEU A 94 5.62 -8.21 3.79
C LEU A 94 4.42 -8.51 2.90
N TRP A 95 4.57 -9.36 1.90
CA TRP A 95 3.47 -9.66 0.98
C TRP A 95 2.42 -10.60 1.55
N GLU A 96 2.76 -11.47 2.50
CA GLU A 96 1.77 -12.16 3.33
C GLU A 96 0.90 -11.14 4.09
N GLU A 97 1.52 -10.14 4.70
CA GLU A 97 0.84 -9.09 5.43
C GLU A 97 -0.02 -8.21 4.50
N VAL A 98 0.50 -7.75 3.36
CA VAL A 98 -0.28 -7.00 2.35
C VAL A 98 -1.52 -7.80 1.93
N ARG A 99 -1.37 -9.10 1.64
CA ARG A 99 -2.51 -9.95 1.27
C ARG A 99 -3.53 -10.07 2.39
N ARG A 100 -3.07 -10.19 3.64
CA ARG A 100 -3.93 -10.21 4.82
C ARG A 100 -4.69 -8.90 5.00
N ARG A 101 -4.00 -7.76 4.91
CA ARG A 101 -4.58 -6.42 5.07
C ARG A 101 -5.59 -6.11 3.97
N HIS A 102 -5.26 -6.39 2.70
CA HIS A 102 -6.19 -6.21 1.58
C HIS A 102 -7.48 -7.04 1.77
N ARG A 103 -7.38 -8.33 2.11
CA ARG A 103 -8.56 -9.17 2.38
C ARG A 103 -9.40 -8.62 3.53
N ARG A 104 -8.75 -8.17 4.62
CA ARG A 104 -9.47 -7.57 5.75
C ARG A 104 -10.17 -6.26 5.38
N ALA A 105 -9.57 -5.44 4.52
CA ALA A 105 -10.18 -4.23 4.00
C ALA A 105 -11.44 -4.55 3.18
N CYS A 106 -11.41 -5.57 2.31
CA CYS A 106 -12.60 -6.01 1.57
C CYS A 106 -13.74 -6.45 2.52
N VAL A 107 -13.43 -7.25 3.55
CA VAL A 107 -14.42 -7.67 4.56
C VAL A 107 -14.93 -6.48 5.37
N PHE A 108 -14.06 -5.54 5.71
CA PHE A 108 -14.44 -4.32 6.41
C PHE A 108 -15.38 -3.47 5.55
N ALA A 109 -15.09 -3.33 4.25
CA ALA A 109 -15.92 -2.60 3.32
C ALA A 109 -17.31 -3.21 3.18
N GLU A 110 -17.39 -4.54 3.03
CA GLU A 110 -18.66 -5.28 3.00
C GLU A 110 -19.51 -5.03 4.26
N ARG A 111 -18.89 -5.07 5.45
CA ARG A 111 -19.60 -4.83 6.73
C ARG A 111 -20.11 -3.41 6.89
N ASN A 112 -19.45 -2.43 6.27
CA ASN A 112 -19.80 -1.02 6.39
C ASN A 112 -20.55 -0.48 5.16
N GLY A 113 -20.85 -1.32 4.17
CA GLY A 113 -21.51 -0.89 2.94
C GLY A 113 -20.67 0.05 2.08
N THR A 114 -19.34 -0.02 2.16
CA THR A 114 -18.42 0.78 1.33
C THR A 114 -17.81 -0.06 0.20
N PRO A 115 -17.26 0.58 -0.86
CA PRO A 115 -16.61 -0.17 -1.95
C PRO A 115 -15.39 -0.95 -1.47
N ALA A 116 -15.31 -2.22 -1.86
CA ALA A 116 -14.11 -3.02 -1.64
C ALA A 116 -12.93 -2.52 -2.47
N LEU A 117 -11.71 -2.75 -1.98
CA LEU A 117 -10.49 -2.41 -2.72
C LEU A 117 -10.38 -3.26 -4.00
N PRO A 118 -10.30 -2.63 -5.20
CA PRO A 118 -10.18 -3.33 -6.47
C PRO A 118 -8.74 -3.80 -6.68
N GLY A 119 -8.54 -4.62 -7.72
CA GLY A 119 -7.20 -5.01 -8.17
C GLY A 119 -6.97 -6.52 -8.21
N LYS A 120 -6.00 -6.90 -9.03
CA LYS A 120 -5.51 -8.28 -9.11
C LYS A 120 -4.36 -8.47 -8.14
N LEU A 121 -4.65 -9.10 -7.01
CA LEU A 121 -3.69 -9.45 -5.98
C LEU A 121 -3.07 -10.83 -6.29
N LEU A 122 -1.76 -10.84 -6.48
CA LEU A 122 -0.90 -12.00 -6.69
C LEU A 122 -0.03 -12.25 -5.44
N GLN A 123 0.92 -13.18 -5.55
CA GLN A 123 1.80 -13.58 -4.45
C GLN A 123 2.67 -12.43 -3.93
N THR A 124 3.25 -11.63 -4.84
CA THR A 124 4.11 -10.48 -4.52
C THR A 124 3.80 -9.26 -5.38
N GLN A 125 2.58 -9.17 -5.94
CA GLN A 125 2.17 -8.05 -6.77
C GLN A 125 0.69 -7.73 -6.54
N LEU A 126 0.32 -6.45 -6.57
CA LEU A 126 -1.06 -5.98 -6.61
C LEU A 126 -1.19 -5.02 -7.80
N LYS A 127 -1.97 -5.40 -8.82
CA LYS A 127 -2.13 -4.60 -10.05
C LYS A 127 -3.53 -4.01 -10.14
N LEU A 128 -3.62 -2.68 -10.25
CA LEU A 128 -4.89 -1.97 -10.49
C LEU A 128 -5.11 -1.74 -11.98
N SER A 129 -4.10 -1.19 -12.67
CA SER A 129 -4.14 -0.95 -14.11
C SER A 129 -2.71 -1.00 -14.70
N GLU A 130 -2.56 -0.65 -15.97
CA GLU A 130 -1.23 -0.48 -16.57
C GLU A 130 -0.54 0.75 -15.99
N GLY A 131 0.72 0.62 -15.56
CA GLY A 131 1.44 1.70 -14.87
C GLY A 131 0.96 2.00 -13.44
N HIS A 132 -0.06 1.29 -12.93
CA HIS A 132 -0.57 1.44 -11.57
C HIS A 132 -0.54 0.12 -10.80
N PHE A 133 0.51 -0.12 -10.01
CA PHE A 133 0.69 -1.39 -9.28
C PHE A 133 1.68 -1.30 -8.11
N ALA A 134 1.57 -2.25 -7.19
CA ALA A 134 2.59 -2.55 -6.20
C ALA A 134 3.31 -3.87 -6.51
N MET A 135 4.62 -3.95 -6.27
CA MET A 135 5.43 -5.16 -6.53
C MET A 135 6.56 -5.33 -5.50
N GLY A 136 6.75 -6.57 -5.04
CA GLY A 136 7.90 -6.99 -4.27
C GLY A 136 9.06 -7.43 -5.15
N LEU A 137 10.24 -6.94 -4.83
CA LEU A 137 11.51 -7.31 -5.44
C LEU A 137 12.41 -7.89 -4.36
N SER A 138 13.10 -9.01 -4.62
CA SER A 138 14.28 -9.32 -3.82
C SER A 138 15.44 -8.51 -4.35
N THR A 139 16.14 -7.80 -3.48
CA THR A 139 17.39 -7.20 -3.89
C THR A 139 18.41 -7.09 -2.77
N ASP A 140 19.63 -7.46 -3.12
CA ASP A 140 20.92 -7.07 -2.60
C ASP A 140 21.54 -5.91 -3.42
N GLU A 141 20.90 -5.51 -4.54
CA GLU A 141 21.42 -4.51 -5.48
C GLU A 141 20.43 -3.35 -5.76
N PRO A 142 20.85 -2.07 -5.63
CA PRO A 142 20.01 -0.91 -5.93
C PRO A 142 19.53 -0.80 -7.39
N VAL A 143 20.18 -1.50 -8.33
CA VAL A 143 19.95 -1.40 -9.78
C VAL A 143 18.53 -1.82 -10.19
N ARG A 144 17.91 -2.76 -9.46
CA ARG A 144 16.58 -3.29 -9.80
C ARG A 144 15.45 -2.26 -9.69
N PHE A 145 15.67 -1.13 -9.03
CA PHE A 145 14.69 -0.05 -8.91
C PHE A 145 14.78 0.99 -10.04
N GLN A 146 15.88 1.01 -10.82
CA GLN A 146 16.15 2.09 -11.78
C GLN A 146 15.23 2.10 -13.02
N GLY A 147 14.53 0.99 -13.29
CA GLY A 147 13.62 0.88 -14.44
C GLY A 147 12.19 1.37 -14.20
N PHE A 148 11.83 1.75 -12.96
CA PHE A 148 10.49 2.16 -12.63
C PHE A 148 10.38 3.70 -12.62
N HIS A 149 9.76 4.24 -13.66
CA HIS A 149 9.35 5.64 -13.74
C HIS A 149 7.83 5.73 -13.57
N ALA A 150 7.40 6.38 -12.50
CA ALA A 150 5.99 6.67 -12.24
C ALA A 150 5.87 8.11 -11.72
N GLU A 151 4.73 8.75 -11.98
CA GLU A 151 4.42 10.08 -11.45
C GLU A 151 4.46 10.06 -9.92
N ASN A 152 3.88 9.03 -9.32
CA ASN A 152 3.90 8.78 -7.89
C ASN A 152 4.64 7.47 -7.63
N LEU A 153 5.78 7.55 -6.94
CA LEU A 153 6.62 6.39 -6.63
C LEU A 153 6.88 6.31 -5.12
N LEU A 154 6.50 5.20 -4.51
CA LEU A 154 6.86 4.86 -3.13
C LEU A 154 7.75 3.63 -3.13
N ILE A 155 8.85 3.69 -2.36
CA ILE A 155 9.75 2.56 -2.16
C ILE A 155 9.82 2.27 -0.66
N ILE A 156 9.55 1.02 -0.27
CA ILE A 156 9.65 0.53 1.11
C ILE A 156 10.78 -0.50 1.19
N LEU A 157 11.73 -0.26 2.10
CA LEU A 157 12.95 -1.06 2.28
C LEU A 157 12.93 -1.89 3.57
#